data_AF-A0A662L8E4-F1
#
_entry.id   AF-A0A662L8E4-F1
#
_cell.length_a   1.000
_cell.length_b   1.000
_cell.length_c   1.000
_cell.angle_alpha   90.00
_cell.angle_beta   90.00
_cell.angle_gamma   90.00
#
_symmetry.space_group_name_H-M   'P 1'
#
loop_
_entity.id
_entity.type
_entity.pdbx_description
1 polymer ?
#
loop_
_entity_poly.entity_id
_entity_poly.type
_entity_poly.pdbx_seq_one_letter_code
_entity_poly.pdbx_strand_id
1 'polypeptide(L)'
;MRHRFVRGLLNEILKATRLEKITLLLPFIVALIDAEIFYYSLKRREELLIIFSAFVLFLSILEIIAVLEEIRMFVERAMRREEIEEKMMKLAKKLENPTVKKLIDEFMKKYREYSSQEVYPIACRIIDLLKKS
;
A
#
# COMPACT_ATOMS: atom_id res chain seq x y z
N MET A 1 -15.50 -7.58 11.37
CA MET A 1 -14.67 -7.57 10.14
C MET A 1 -13.69 -6.38 10.06
N ARG A 2 -14.05 -5.14 10.46
CA ARG A 2 -13.14 -3.97 10.46
C ARG A 2 -11.79 -4.14 11.18
N HIS A 3 -11.74 -4.88 12.28
CA HIS A 3 -10.52 -5.00 13.12
C HIS A 3 -9.43 -5.94 12.55
N ARG A 4 -9.78 -6.85 11.63
CA ARG A 4 -8.81 -7.78 11.01
C ARG A 4 -8.04 -7.09 9.87
N PHE A 5 -8.71 -6.19 9.16
CA PHE A 5 -8.13 -5.38 8.09
C PHE A 5 -7.08 -4.38 8.61
N VAL A 6 -7.42 -3.66 9.68
CA VAL A 6 -6.50 -2.70 10.31
C VAL A 6 -5.28 -3.41 10.90
N ARG A 7 -5.42 -4.62 11.45
CA ARG A 7 -4.28 -5.43 11.92
C ARG A 7 -3.42 -5.96 10.79
N GLY A 8 -4.01 -6.36 9.66
CA GLY A 8 -3.27 -6.80 8.48
C GLY A 8 -2.42 -5.68 7.91
N LEU A 9 -3.03 -4.51 7.71
CA LEU A 9 -2.35 -3.30 7.25
C LEU A 9 -1.27 -2.81 8.21
N LEU A 10 -1.57 -2.75 9.52
CA LEU A 10 -0.56 -2.41 10.52
C LEU A 10 0.59 -3.42 10.53
N ASN A 11 0.32 -4.71 10.37
CA ASN A 11 1.38 -5.72 10.31
C ASN A 11 2.20 -5.65 9.02
N GLU A 12 1.62 -5.24 7.89
CA GLU A 12 2.35 -5.03 6.64
C GLU A 12 3.17 -3.74 6.67
N ILE A 13 2.61 -2.64 7.19
CA ILE A 13 3.36 -1.41 7.50
C ILE A 13 4.46 -1.69 8.54
N LEU A 14 4.21 -2.59 9.51
CA LEU A 14 5.22 -3.04 10.48
C LEU A 14 6.27 -3.99 9.86
N LYS A 15 6.01 -4.60 8.70
CA LYS A 15 6.99 -5.40 7.95
C LYS A 15 7.80 -4.58 6.95
N ALA A 16 7.39 -3.34 6.67
CA ALA A 16 8.18 -2.36 5.91
C ALA A 16 9.59 -2.23 6.51
N THR A 17 10.62 -2.13 5.65
CA THR A 17 12.01 -1.99 6.07
C THR A 17 12.16 -0.77 6.97
N ARG A 18 13.14 -0.79 7.91
CA ARG A 18 13.34 0.32 8.86
C ARG A 18 13.42 1.70 8.16
N LEU A 19 13.91 1.75 6.93
CA LEU A 19 13.98 2.96 6.11
C LEU A 19 12.61 3.43 5.63
N GLU A 20 11.75 2.54 5.12
CA GLU A 20 10.39 2.89 4.68
C GLU A 20 9.55 3.47 5.83
N LYS A 21 9.68 2.91 7.04
CA LYS A 21 9.00 3.44 8.23
C LYS A 21 9.45 4.85 8.61
N ILE A 22 10.74 5.16 8.46
CA ILE A 22 11.28 6.49 8.76
C ILE A 22 10.80 7.49 7.71
N THR A 23 10.83 7.12 6.43
CA THR A 23 10.35 7.98 5.33
C THR A 23 8.86 8.31 5.47
N LEU A 24 8.04 7.37 5.96
CA LEU A 24 6.61 7.62 6.21
C LEU A 24 6.35 8.58 7.37
N LEU A 25 7.22 8.62 8.39
CA LEU A 25 7.06 9.49 9.55
C LEU A 25 7.60 10.90 9.33
N LEU A 26 8.58 11.06 8.43
CA LEU A 26 9.27 12.32 8.19
C LEU A 26 8.32 13.50 7.86
N PRO A 27 7.32 13.37 6.95
CA PRO A 27 6.43 14.48 6.63
C PRO A 27 5.61 14.97 7.84
N PHE A 28 5.26 14.08 8.76
CA PHE A 28 4.53 14.44 9.99
C PHE A 28 5.43 15.20 10.97
N ILE A 29 6.70 14.82 11.08
CA ILE A 29 7.67 15.52 11.93
C ILE A 29 7.92 16.92 11.37
N VAL A 30 8.11 17.05 10.06
CA VAL A 30 8.31 18.34 9.39
C VAL A 30 7.08 19.23 9.58
N ALA A 31 5.87 18.72 9.34
CA ALA A 31 4.63 19.48 9.55
C ALA A 31 4.45 19.96 11.00
N LEU A 32 4.87 19.19 12.00
CA LEU A 32 4.84 19.61 13.41
C LEU A 32 5.78 20.80 13.67
N ILE A 33 7.00 20.74 13.13
CA ILE A 33 7.98 21.82 13.25
C ILE A 33 7.47 23.08 12.54
N ASP A 34 6.92 22.94 11.34
CA ASP A 34 6.38 24.07 10.57
C ASP A 34 5.18 24.71 11.28
N ALA A 35 4.32 23.91 11.90
CA ALA A 35 3.20 24.39 12.69
C ALA A 35 3.67 25.20 13.90
N GLU A 36 4.77 24.79 14.56
CA GLU A 36 5.38 25.53 15.66
C GLU A 36 5.99 26.86 15.18
N ILE A 37 6.69 26.87 14.05
CA ILE A 37 7.24 28.08 13.43
C ILE A 37 6.11 29.05 13.07
N PHE A 38 5.03 28.54 12.46
CA PHE A 38 3.86 29.35 12.11
C PHE A 38 3.15 29.90 13.36
N TYR A 39 3.00 29.09 14.41
CA TYR A 39 2.44 29.55 15.68
C TYR A 39 3.28 30.67 16.31
N TYR A 40 4.61 30.50 16.28
CA TYR A 40 5.54 31.49 16.80
C TYR A 40 5.50 32.81 16.02
N SER A 41 5.45 32.74 14.68
CA SER A 41 5.38 33.93 13.82
C SER A 41 4.07 34.70 14.03
N LEU A 42 2.94 34.00 14.21
CA LEU A 42 1.66 34.59 14.58
C LEU A 42 1.74 35.32 15.92
N LYS A 43 2.35 34.71 16.94
CA LYS A 43 2.48 35.30 18.28
C LYS A 43 3.31 36.59 18.27
N ARG A 44 4.33 36.68 17.41
CA ARG A 44 5.19 37.88 17.26
C ARG A 44 4.65 38.91 16.28
N ARG A 45 3.58 38.61 15.54
CA ARG A 45 3.00 39.47 14.49
C ARG A 45 4.01 39.87 13.41
N GLU A 46 4.94 38.97 13.08
CA GLU A 46 5.94 39.20 12.04
C GLU A 46 5.34 38.82 10.68
N GLU A 47 4.71 39.79 9.98
CA GLU A 47 3.88 39.56 8.79
C GLU A 47 4.58 38.75 7.68
N LEU A 48 5.84 39.08 7.36
CA LEU A 48 6.62 38.34 6.36
C LEU A 48 6.82 36.88 6.79
N LEU A 49 7.16 36.66 8.06
CA LEU A 49 7.39 35.32 8.59
C LEU A 49 6.09 34.53 8.65
N ILE A 50 4.96 35.16 8.95
CA ILE A 50 3.63 34.53 8.87
C ILE A 50 3.35 34.04 7.45
N ILE A 51 3.59 34.86 6.43
CA ILE A 51 3.34 34.47 5.03
C ILE A 51 4.23 33.29 4.63
N PHE A 52 5.53 33.36 4.90
CA PHE A 52 6.47 32.29 4.52
C PHE A 52 6.19 31.00 5.30
N SER A 53 5.96 31.07 6.62
CA SER A 53 5.66 29.88 7.42
C SER A 53 4.29 29.28 7.10
N ALA A 54 3.29 30.08 6.72
CA ALA A 54 2.03 29.56 6.20
C ALA A 54 2.21 28.80 4.90
N PHE A 55 3.04 29.31 3.99
CA PHE A 55 3.33 28.66 2.72
C PHE A 55 4.06 27.33 2.92
N VAL A 56 5.08 27.30 3.79
CA VAL A 56 5.81 26.06 4.12
C VAL A 56 4.87 25.05 4.78
N LEU A 57 4.06 25.47 5.76
CA LEU A 57 3.07 24.60 6.40
C LEU A 57 2.07 24.02 5.39
N PHE A 58 1.66 24.82 4.40
CA PHE A 58 0.81 24.35 3.31
C PHE A 58 1.50 23.26 2.46
N LEU A 59 2.78 23.45 2.10
CA LEU A 59 3.54 22.43 1.37
C LEU A 59 3.65 21.12 2.18
N SER A 60 3.91 21.21 3.47
CA SER A 60 4.01 20.05 4.36
C SER A 60 2.69 19.29 4.48
N ILE A 61 1.54 19.99 4.42
CA ILE A 61 0.23 19.33 4.33
C ILE A 61 0.08 18.58 3.00
N LEU A 62 0.52 19.16 1.87
CA LEU A 62 0.48 18.47 0.58
C LEU A 62 1.35 17.22 0.56
N GLU A 63 2.52 17.25 1.19
CA GLU A 63 3.39 16.07 1.34
C GLU A 63 2.68 14.95 2.10
N ILE A 64 2.02 15.27 3.22
CA ILE A 64 1.24 14.28 3.98
C ILE A 64 0.13 13.68 3.11
N ILE A 65 -0.58 14.48 2.32
CA ILE A 65 -1.63 14.00 1.41
C ILE A 65 -1.04 13.05 0.37
N ALA A 66 0.09 13.39 -0.26
CA ALA A 66 0.76 12.55 -1.24
C ALA A 66 1.19 11.21 -0.65
N VAL A 67 1.75 11.21 0.56
CA VAL A 67 2.13 9.99 1.28
C VAL A 67 0.92 9.12 1.60
N LEU A 68 -0.20 9.71 2.02
CA LEU A 68 -1.44 8.97 2.28
C LEU A 68 -1.99 8.32 1.00
N GLU A 69 -1.91 9.01 -0.13
CA GLU A 69 -2.32 8.47 -1.44
C GLU A 69 -1.42 7.31 -1.88
N GLU A 70 -0.11 7.42 -1.68
CA GLU A 70 0.84 6.34 -1.94
C GLU A 70 0.53 5.09 -1.10
N ILE A 71 0.29 5.27 0.21
CA ILE A 71 -0.11 4.18 1.10
C ILE A 71 -1.39 3.53 0.56
N ARG A 72 -2.41 4.33 0.22
CA ARG A 72 -3.68 3.80 -0.30
C ARG A 72 -3.48 2.97 -1.56
N MET A 73 -2.70 3.44 -2.52
CA MET A 73 -2.39 2.69 -3.73
C MET A 73 -1.66 1.37 -3.41
N PHE A 74 -0.75 1.39 -2.44
CA PHE A 74 -0.06 0.18 -1.99
C PHE A 74 -1.05 -0.82 -1.38
N VAL A 75 -1.96 -0.37 -0.50
CA VAL A 75 -3.02 -1.21 0.09
C VAL A 75 -3.89 -1.83 -0.98
N GLU A 76 -4.38 -1.04 -1.94
CA GLU A 76 -5.28 -1.52 -2.99
C GLU A 76 -4.60 -2.59 -3.85
N ARG A 77 -3.32 -2.41 -4.19
CA ARG A 77 -2.53 -3.42 -4.91
C ARG A 77 -2.32 -4.69 -4.08
N ALA A 78 -2.00 -4.57 -2.79
CA ALA A 78 -1.82 -5.71 -1.90
C ALA A 78 -3.10 -6.52 -1.75
N MET A 79 -4.24 -5.85 -1.52
CA MET A 79 -5.56 -6.48 -1.47
C MET A 79 -5.92 -7.20 -2.77
N ARG A 80 -5.72 -6.55 -3.92
CA ARG A 80 -6.00 -7.16 -5.23
C ARG A 80 -5.15 -8.41 -5.45
N ARG A 81 -3.89 -8.37 -5.04
CA ARG A 81 -2.97 -9.51 -5.11
C ARG A 81 -3.41 -10.67 -4.21
N GLU A 82 -3.78 -10.37 -2.96
CA GLU A 82 -4.28 -11.36 -1.99
C GLU A 82 -5.57 -12.02 -2.50
N GLU A 83 -6.49 -11.25 -3.08
CA GLU A 83 -7.73 -11.77 -3.67
C GLU A 83 -7.45 -12.75 -4.82
N ILE A 84 -6.54 -12.39 -5.74
CA ILE A 84 -6.13 -13.27 -6.84
C ILE A 84 -5.51 -14.55 -6.25
N GLU A 85 -4.61 -14.42 -5.29
CA GLU A 85 -3.90 -15.55 -4.66
C GLU A 85 -4.89 -16.53 -4.00
N GLU A 86 -5.88 -16.04 -3.25
CA GLU A 86 -6.93 -16.87 -2.66
C GLU A 86 -7.78 -17.58 -3.72
N LYS A 87 -8.25 -16.85 -4.75
CA LYS A 87 -9.08 -17.41 -5.83
C LYS A 87 -8.31 -18.46 -6.62
N MET A 88 -7.04 -18.19 -6.94
CA MET A 88 -6.16 -19.13 -7.65
C MET A 88 -5.86 -20.37 -6.81
N MET A 89 -5.57 -20.23 -5.52
CA MET A 89 -5.29 -21.36 -4.63
C MET A 89 -6.51 -22.31 -4.53
N LYS A 90 -7.72 -21.75 -4.44
CA LYS A 90 -8.98 -22.53 -4.44
C LYS A 90 -9.19 -23.28 -5.76
N LEU A 91 -8.78 -22.70 -6.89
CA LEU A 91 -8.84 -23.37 -8.20
C LEU A 91 -7.77 -24.46 -8.32
N ALA A 92 -6.54 -24.18 -7.92
CA ALA A 92 -5.42 -25.12 -8.02
C ALA A 92 -5.68 -26.42 -7.24
N LYS A 93 -6.28 -26.33 -6.04
CA LYS A 93 -6.68 -27.50 -5.23
C LYS A 93 -7.76 -28.39 -5.87
N LYS A 94 -8.54 -27.85 -6.81
CA LYS A 94 -9.58 -28.60 -7.53
C LYS A 94 -9.07 -29.22 -8.83
N LEU A 95 -7.90 -28.78 -9.30
CA LEU A 95 -7.31 -29.27 -10.53
C LEU A 95 -6.47 -30.51 -10.25
N GLU A 96 -6.77 -31.58 -10.97
CA GLU A 96 -5.88 -32.74 -11.04
C GLU A 96 -4.67 -32.39 -11.91
N ASN A 97 -3.46 -32.53 -11.35
CA ASN A 97 -2.18 -32.13 -11.93
C ASN A 97 -2.17 -30.68 -12.45
N PRO A 98 -2.17 -29.68 -11.55
CA PRO A 98 -2.20 -28.28 -11.95
C PRO A 98 -0.88 -27.88 -12.62
N THR A 99 -0.97 -27.32 -13.83
CA THR A 99 0.14 -26.63 -14.50
C THR A 99 -0.13 -25.13 -14.52
N VAL A 100 0.91 -24.31 -14.64
CA VAL A 100 0.77 -22.84 -14.71
C VAL A 100 -0.21 -22.44 -15.80
N LYS A 101 -0.05 -23.00 -17.01
CA LYS A 101 -0.95 -22.75 -18.15
C LYS A 101 -2.40 -23.12 -17.86
N LYS A 102 -2.64 -24.35 -17.39
CA LYS A 102 -4.00 -24.84 -17.06
C LYS A 102 -4.66 -24.01 -15.97
N LEU A 103 -3.90 -23.61 -14.96
CA LEU A 103 -4.39 -22.78 -13.86
C LEU A 103 -4.76 -21.36 -14.33
N ILE A 104 -3.92 -20.73 -15.16
CA ILE A 104 -4.21 -19.40 -15.74
C ILE A 104 -5.44 -19.49 -16.66
N ASP A 105 -5.50 -20.47 -17.55
CA ASP A 105 -6.60 -20.62 -18.51
C ASP A 105 -7.94 -20.78 -17.78
N GLU A 106 -8.00 -21.62 -16.74
CA GLU A 106 -9.21 -21.82 -15.94
C GLU A 106 -9.55 -20.59 -15.07
N PHE A 107 -8.55 -19.88 -14.55
CA PHE A 107 -8.76 -18.65 -13.81
C PHE A 107 -9.36 -17.55 -14.70
N MET A 108 -8.78 -17.34 -15.89
CA MET A 108 -9.22 -16.32 -16.85
C MET A 108 -10.60 -16.61 -17.44
N LYS A 109 -10.97 -17.89 -17.58
CA LYS A 109 -12.34 -18.28 -17.96
C LYS A 109 -13.37 -17.85 -16.91
N LYS A 110 -13.02 -17.98 -15.63
CA LYS A 110 -13.93 -17.76 -14.50
C LYS A 110 -13.96 -16.30 -14.02
N TYR A 111 -12.84 -15.61 -14.10
CA TYR A 111 -12.66 -14.22 -13.65
C TYR A 111 -12.05 -13.40 -14.78
N ARG A 112 -12.91 -12.73 -15.56
CA ARG A 112 -12.51 -11.95 -16.74
C ARG A 112 -12.02 -10.54 -16.38
N GLU A 113 -12.17 -10.14 -15.13
CA GLU A 113 -11.80 -8.82 -14.61
C GLU A 113 -10.29 -8.65 -14.35
N TYR A 114 -9.51 -9.73 -14.47
CA TYR A 114 -8.06 -9.72 -14.28
C TYR A 114 -7.32 -9.90 -15.59
N SER A 115 -6.11 -9.34 -15.68
CA SER A 115 -5.24 -9.52 -16.82
C SER A 115 -4.30 -10.72 -16.65
N SER A 116 -3.93 -11.36 -17.77
CA SER A 116 -2.96 -12.48 -17.75
C SER A 116 -1.61 -12.08 -17.12
N GLN A 117 -1.18 -10.83 -17.33
CA GLN A 117 0.07 -10.29 -16.77
C GLN A 117 0.02 -10.19 -15.23
N GLU A 118 -1.12 -9.82 -14.65
CA GLU A 118 -1.29 -9.77 -13.18
C GLU A 118 -1.32 -11.17 -12.57
N VAL A 119 -1.92 -12.13 -13.28
CA VAL A 119 -2.20 -13.47 -12.77
C VAL A 119 -0.98 -14.40 -12.90
N TYR A 120 -0.19 -14.27 -13.96
CA TYR A 120 0.93 -15.17 -14.26
C TYR A 120 1.96 -15.32 -13.13
N PRO A 121 2.49 -14.24 -12.52
CA PRO A 121 3.48 -14.37 -11.44
C PRO A 121 2.92 -15.08 -10.20
N ILE A 122 1.62 -14.89 -9.93
CA ILE A 122 0.93 -15.53 -8.79
C ILE A 122 0.71 -17.01 -9.10
N ALA A 123 0.31 -17.35 -10.32
CA ALA A 123 0.15 -18.72 -10.80
C ALA A 123 1.44 -19.53 -10.63
N CYS A 124 2.58 -18.99 -11.09
CA CYS A 124 3.90 -19.62 -10.94
C CYS A 124 4.20 -19.92 -9.48
N ARG A 125 4.01 -18.93 -8.59
CA ARG A 125 4.26 -19.09 -7.15
C ARG A 125 3.38 -20.18 -6.51
N ILE A 126 2.10 -20.24 -6.87
CA ILE A 126 1.17 -21.25 -6.33
C ILE A 126 1.56 -22.65 -6.77
N ILE A 127 1.91 -22.85 -8.04
CA ILE A 127 2.37 -24.16 -8.54
C ILE A 127 3.67 -24.58 -7.84
N ASP A 128 4.60 -23.66 -7.64
CA ASP A 128 5.84 -23.96 -6.91
C ASP A 128 5.59 -24.32 -5.45
N LEU A 129 4.63 -23.68 -4.79
CA LEU A 129 4.21 -24.02 -3.42
C LEU A 129 3.58 -25.42 -3.35
N LEU A 130 2.74 -25.78 -4.31
CA LEU A 130 2.09 -27.10 -4.38
C LEU A 130 3.08 -28.23 -4.68
N LYS A 131 4.16 -27.97 -5.42
CA LYS A 131 5.24 -28.95 -5.65
C LYS A 131 6.09 -29.20 -4.42
N LYS A 132 6.11 -28.28 -3.47
CA LYS A 132 6.92 -28.36 -2.24
C LYS A 132 6.16 -28.92 -1.03
N SER A 133 4.83 -29.07 -1.11
CA SER A 133 4.00 -29.70 -0.06
C SER A 133 3.77 -31.18 -0.36
#